data_AF-A0A8J2I8A3-F1
#
_entry.id   AF-A0A8J2I8A3-F1
#
_cell.length_a   1.000
_cell.length_b   1.000
_cell.length_c   1.000
_cell.angle_alpha   90.00
_cell.angle_beta   90.00
_cell.angle_gamma   90.00
#
_symmetry.space_group_name_H-M   'P 1'
#
loop_
_entity.id
_entity.type
_entity.pdbx_description
1 polymer ?
#
loop_
_entity_poly.entity_id
_entity_poly.type
_entity_poly.pdbx_seq_one_letter_code
_entity_poly.pdbx_strand_id
1 'polypeptide(L)'
;MEDSHPNSTTIPSDTASHPTPQSDAAPKPTPPPSRPTLIQKLRFLLLRYLAKTAGTTDRTLVRLSKLLSTPSGTDVLLCTTSYTLTLIHAVLSRVLERRLASIATEIAEKAEGVLLPGETLIATLPAPTSTKVIAQTVGSSKALASVISDFRIFVRLWGVLGLYTWARDTYQNPLPEDASRKEKILRVLTWTAITSCVGFQILENGAYLSSKGALTTASWTGDVGKAREDAWWLWSSRFWAAYVGVELLRLGVQRYYSSPSSSVSVSQGDGEKEDKIQREERVKAKKLEKWLWWKDLASNLAYAPMTVHWSMEQGLLSDWGVGACGIVAGGANLADAWRRTA
;
A
#
# COMPACT_ATOMS: atom_id res chain seq x y z
N MET A 1 54.34 -3.04 -22.99
CA MET A 1 54.78 -2.88 -24.39
C MET A 1 53.73 -3.58 -25.23
N GLU A 2 52.59 -2.92 -25.46
CA GLU A 2 52.41 -1.90 -26.52
C GLU A 2 52.48 -2.60 -27.88
N ASP A 3 51.62 -2.38 -28.85
CA ASP A 3 50.34 -1.71 -29.01
C ASP A 3 50.07 -1.86 -30.53
N SER A 4 48.84 -1.61 -30.96
CA SER A 4 48.53 -1.05 -32.28
C SER A 4 48.64 -1.90 -33.57
N HIS A 5 47.48 -2.05 -34.21
CA HIS A 5 47.28 -2.11 -35.66
C HIS A 5 47.97 -0.93 -36.39
N PRO A 6 48.24 -1.02 -37.72
CA PRO A 6 47.29 -0.44 -38.68
C PRO A 6 47.19 -1.08 -40.09
N ASN A 7 46.07 -0.69 -40.72
CA ASN A 7 45.58 -0.73 -42.11
C ASN A 7 46.60 -0.60 -43.27
N SER A 8 46.25 -1.13 -44.46
CA SER A 8 45.86 -0.32 -45.65
C SER A 8 45.87 -1.10 -46.99
N THR A 9 44.74 -0.99 -47.72
CA THR A 9 44.55 -0.67 -49.16
C THR A 9 45.26 -1.45 -50.27
N THR A 10 44.48 -1.99 -51.23
CA THR A 10 44.69 -1.75 -52.68
C THR A 10 43.40 -1.99 -53.49
N ILE A 11 43.03 -1.01 -54.32
CA ILE A 11 42.09 -1.11 -55.46
C ILE A 11 42.93 -1.15 -56.74
N PRO A 12 42.48 -1.82 -57.82
CA PRO A 12 42.64 -1.23 -59.14
C PRO A 12 41.34 -1.20 -59.96
N SER A 13 41.16 -0.10 -60.70
CA SER A 13 40.17 0.09 -61.76
C SER A 13 40.86 0.01 -63.11
N ASP A 14 40.26 -0.69 -64.09
CA ASP A 14 40.18 -0.27 -65.51
C ASP A 14 39.35 -1.33 -66.30
N THR A 15 38.18 -0.99 -66.84
CA THR A 15 37.89 -0.35 -68.15
C THR A 15 37.84 -1.36 -69.31
N ALA A 16 36.63 -1.70 -69.79
CA ALA A 16 36.34 -2.00 -71.21
C ALA A 16 34.83 -2.11 -71.49
N SER A 17 34.46 -1.65 -72.67
CA SER A 17 33.14 -1.29 -73.21
C SER A 17 32.36 -2.44 -73.90
N HIS A 18 31.02 -2.32 -73.86
CA HIS A 18 29.91 -3.00 -74.59
C HIS A 18 30.08 -3.14 -76.14
N PRO A 19 29.14 -3.77 -76.93
CA PRO A 19 27.84 -4.45 -76.61
C PRO A 19 27.48 -5.80 -77.33
N THR A 20 26.57 -6.58 -76.69
CA THR A 20 25.43 -7.47 -77.12
C THR A 20 25.47 -8.42 -78.37
N PRO A 21 24.54 -9.41 -78.52
CA PRO A 21 23.57 -10.02 -77.58
C PRO A 21 23.47 -11.57 -77.63
N GLN A 22 23.03 -12.22 -76.54
CA GLN A 22 22.25 -13.46 -76.65
C GLN A 22 21.32 -13.71 -75.44
N SER A 23 20.03 -13.47 -75.70
CA SER A 23 18.80 -14.06 -75.18
C SER A 23 18.63 -14.32 -73.66
N ASP A 24 17.94 -13.38 -73.02
CA ASP A 24 17.30 -13.50 -71.72
C ASP A 24 16.33 -14.69 -71.63
N ALA A 25 16.62 -15.65 -70.74
CA ALA A 25 15.59 -16.47 -70.11
C ALA A 25 15.14 -15.76 -68.84
N ALA A 26 13.96 -15.14 -68.88
CA ALA A 26 13.42 -14.36 -67.78
C ALA A 26 13.39 -15.16 -66.46
N PRO A 27 13.89 -14.61 -65.33
CA PRO A 27 13.69 -15.22 -64.03
C PRO A 27 12.20 -15.19 -63.69
N LYS A 28 11.62 -16.37 -63.41
CA LYS A 28 10.22 -16.50 -63.00
C LYS A 28 9.94 -15.56 -61.81
N PRO A 29 8.86 -14.75 -61.84
CA PRO A 29 8.54 -13.85 -60.74
C PRO A 29 8.29 -14.66 -59.46
N THR A 30 9.00 -14.31 -58.39
CA THR A 30 8.75 -14.85 -57.05
C THR A 30 7.28 -14.58 -56.70
N PRO A 31 6.51 -15.59 -56.26
CA PRO A 31 5.11 -15.37 -55.92
C PRO A 31 5.00 -14.32 -54.82
N PRO A 32 4.01 -13.41 -54.89
CA PRO A 32 3.81 -12.40 -53.85
C PRO A 32 3.59 -13.09 -52.50
N PRO A 33 4.06 -12.51 -51.38
CA PRO A 33 3.86 -13.10 -50.06
C PRO A 33 2.38 -13.36 -49.83
N SER A 34 2.04 -14.63 -49.56
CA SER A 34 0.66 -15.06 -49.37
C SER A 34 0.04 -14.27 -48.21
N ARG A 35 -1.13 -13.67 -48.46
CA ARG A 35 -1.83 -12.88 -47.43
C ARG A 35 -2.15 -13.81 -46.25
N PRO A 36 -1.79 -13.43 -45.01
CA PRO A 36 -1.98 -14.31 -43.87
C PRO A 36 -3.46 -14.59 -43.66
N THR A 37 -3.80 -15.87 -43.49
CA THR A 37 -5.17 -16.31 -43.27
C THR A 37 -5.69 -15.75 -41.95
N LEU A 38 -7.02 -15.63 -41.80
CA LEU A 38 -7.66 -15.13 -40.59
C LEU A 38 -7.22 -15.92 -39.34
N ILE A 39 -7.01 -17.24 -39.49
CA ILE A 39 -6.51 -18.14 -38.45
C ILE A 39 -5.07 -17.81 -38.05
N GLN A 40 -4.18 -17.50 -39.01
CA GLN A 40 -2.80 -17.10 -38.72
C GLN A 40 -2.76 -15.76 -37.98
N LYS A 41 -3.60 -14.80 -38.36
CA LYS A 41 -3.75 -13.52 -37.64
C LYS A 41 -4.27 -13.72 -36.22
N LEU A 42 -5.29 -14.56 -36.03
CA LEU A 42 -5.85 -14.87 -34.71
C LEU A 42 -4.81 -15.56 -33.81
N ARG A 43 -4.07 -16.54 -34.34
CA ARG A 43 -2.99 -17.22 -33.63
C ARG A 43 -1.88 -16.26 -33.22
N PHE A 44 -1.48 -15.36 -34.11
CA PHE A 44 -0.47 -14.33 -33.81
C PHE A 44 -0.96 -13.37 -32.71
N LEU A 45 -2.21 -12.89 -32.79
CA LEU A 45 -2.80 -12.02 -31.77
C LEU A 45 -2.90 -12.73 -30.41
N LEU A 46 -3.31 -13.99 -30.40
CA LEU A 46 -3.41 -14.81 -29.19
C LEU A 46 -2.03 -15.05 -28.57
N LEU A 47 -1.02 -15.42 -29.36
CA LEU A 47 0.35 -15.59 -28.89
C LEU A 47 0.94 -14.29 -28.36
N ARG A 48 0.68 -13.15 -29.04
CA ARG A 48 1.11 -11.83 -28.56
C ARG A 48 0.42 -11.44 -27.27
N TYR A 49 -0.87 -11.71 -27.15
CA TYR A 49 -1.63 -11.47 -25.92
C TYR A 49 -1.12 -12.34 -24.77
N LEU A 50 -0.90 -13.64 -25.01
CA LEU A 50 -0.33 -14.55 -24.03
C LEU A 50 1.09 -14.15 -23.62
N ALA A 51 1.96 -13.81 -24.57
CA ALA A 51 3.33 -13.36 -24.26
C ALA A 51 3.33 -12.05 -23.46
N LYS A 52 2.47 -11.09 -23.83
CA LYS A 52 2.30 -9.85 -23.05
C LYS A 52 1.75 -10.13 -21.65
N THR A 53 0.78 -11.03 -21.53
CA THR A 53 0.19 -11.41 -20.25
C THR A 53 1.23 -12.14 -19.38
N ALA A 54 1.97 -13.09 -19.94
CA ALA A 54 3.05 -13.80 -19.25
C ALA A 54 4.15 -12.84 -18.78
N GLY A 55 4.63 -11.94 -19.65
CA GLY A 55 5.65 -10.97 -19.28
C GLY A 55 5.19 -9.93 -18.25
N THR A 56 3.91 -9.53 -18.29
CA THR A 56 3.36 -8.64 -17.26
C THR A 56 3.15 -9.37 -15.93
N THR A 57 2.65 -10.60 -15.95
CA THR A 57 2.51 -11.46 -14.78
C THR A 57 3.87 -11.72 -14.12
N ASP A 58 4.88 -12.13 -14.89
CA ASP A 58 6.24 -12.37 -14.39
C ASP A 58 6.81 -11.11 -13.71
N ARG A 59 6.74 -9.96 -14.37
CA ARG A 59 7.15 -8.68 -13.76
C ARG A 59 6.40 -8.37 -12.48
N THR A 60 5.10 -8.64 -12.40
CA THR A 60 4.33 -8.42 -11.16
C THR A 60 4.71 -9.40 -10.05
N LEU A 61 4.99 -10.67 -10.37
CA LEU A 61 5.39 -11.67 -9.40
C LEU A 61 6.77 -11.36 -8.80
N VAL A 62 7.73 -10.95 -9.65
CA VAL A 62 9.07 -10.52 -9.17
C VAL A 62 8.96 -9.32 -8.24
N ARG A 63 8.13 -8.33 -8.61
CA ARG A 63 7.89 -7.15 -7.77
C ARG A 63 7.18 -7.48 -6.47
N LEU A 64 6.22 -8.40 -6.51
CA LEU A 64 5.53 -8.89 -5.31
C LEU A 64 6.49 -9.65 -4.39
N SER A 65 7.35 -10.50 -4.95
CA SER A 65 8.41 -11.18 -4.19
C SER A 65 9.35 -10.18 -3.51
N LYS A 66 9.78 -9.13 -4.21
CA LYS A 66 10.59 -8.04 -3.65
C LYS A 66 9.85 -7.22 -2.59
N LEU A 67 8.52 -7.09 -2.68
CA LEU A 67 7.72 -6.45 -1.63
C LEU A 67 7.70 -7.32 -0.36
N LEU A 68 7.40 -8.59 -0.54
CA LEU A 68 7.22 -9.57 0.55
C LEU A 68 8.53 -10.00 1.20
N SER A 69 9.68 -9.79 0.54
CA SER A 69 10.99 -10.10 1.11
C SER A 69 11.38 -9.23 2.31
N THR A 70 10.64 -8.14 2.56
CA THR A 70 10.84 -7.26 3.71
C THR A 70 9.68 -7.36 4.69
N PRO A 71 9.93 -7.35 6.03
CA PRO A 71 8.86 -7.31 7.02
C PRO A 71 7.93 -6.11 6.84
N SER A 72 8.49 -4.94 6.50
CA SER A 72 7.72 -3.71 6.25
C SER A 72 6.81 -3.82 5.02
N GLY A 73 7.30 -4.38 3.91
CA GLY A 73 6.47 -4.58 2.72
C GLY A 73 5.34 -5.57 2.94
N THR A 74 5.61 -6.65 3.69
CA THR A 74 4.58 -7.61 4.13
C THR A 74 3.54 -6.95 5.02
N ASP A 75 3.93 -6.18 6.04
CA ASP A 75 2.99 -5.49 6.93
C ASP A 75 2.07 -4.52 6.16
N VAL A 76 2.63 -3.72 5.25
CA VAL A 76 1.85 -2.73 4.49
C VAL A 76 0.86 -3.40 3.53
N LEU A 77 1.24 -4.52 2.91
CA LEU A 77 0.32 -5.30 2.08
C LEU A 77 -0.82 -5.89 2.93
N LEU A 78 -0.48 -6.50 4.06
CA LEU A 78 -1.45 -7.09 4.99
C LEU A 78 -2.37 -6.02 5.60
N CYS A 79 -1.84 -4.84 5.91
CA CYS A 79 -2.58 -3.67 6.37
C CYS A 79 -3.67 -3.29 5.37
N THR A 80 -3.26 -3.06 4.12
CA THR A 80 -4.16 -2.68 3.03
C THR A 80 -5.21 -3.76 2.79
N THR A 81 -4.79 -5.03 2.79
CA THR A 81 -5.69 -6.18 2.60
C THR A 81 -6.71 -6.28 3.72
N SER A 82 -6.29 -6.16 4.99
CA SER A 82 -7.17 -6.24 6.17
C SER A 82 -8.25 -5.15 6.15
N TYR A 83 -7.89 -3.90 5.86
CA TYR A 83 -8.87 -2.82 5.77
C TYR A 83 -9.76 -2.92 4.52
N THR A 84 -9.25 -3.48 3.42
CA THR A 84 -10.06 -3.81 2.24
C THR A 84 -11.12 -4.84 2.59
N LEU A 85 -10.74 -5.90 3.28
CA LEU A 85 -11.66 -6.93 3.76
C LEU A 85 -12.67 -6.37 4.77
N THR A 86 -12.25 -5.46 5.64
CA THR A 86 -13.14 -4.76 6.60
C THR A 86 -14.19 -3.93 5.88
N LEU A 87 -13.79 -3.20 4.83
CA LEU A 87 -14.73 -2.44 4.01
C LEU A 87 -15.69 -3.35 3.24
N ILE A 88 -15.17 -4.42 2.62
CA ILE A 88 -15.99 -5.42 1.92
C ILE A 88 -17.01 -6.01 2.89
N HIS A 89 -16.59 -6.42 4.08
CA HIS A 89 -17.47 -6.91 5.14
C HIS A 89 -18.57 -5.89 5.46
N ALA A 90 -18.21 -4.65 5.78
CA ALA A 90 -19.19 -3.61 6.15
C ALA A 90 -20.22 -3.32 5.04
N VAL A 91 -19.77 -3.25 3.78
CA VAL A 91 -20.66 -3.00 2.63
C VAL A 91 -21.57 -4.20 2.37
N LEU A 92 -21.01 -5.41 2.33
CA LEU A 92 -21.80 -6.61 2.05
C LEU A 92 -22.75 -6.95 3.20
N SER A 93 -22.39 -6.70 4.47
CA SER A 93 -23.29 -6.87 5.62
C SER A 93 -24.53 -6.00 5.48
N ARG A 94 -24.37 -4.72 5.12
CA ARG A 94 -25.51 -3.82 4.87
C ARG A 94 -26.38 -4.29 3.71
N VAL A 95 -25.77 -4.80 2.63
CA VAL A 95 -26.52 -5.37 1.51
C VAL A 95 -27.28 -6.62 1.93
N LEU A 96 -26.65 -7.48 2.73
CA LEU A 96 -27.25 -8.72 3.22
C LEU A 96 -28.43 -8.43 4.15
N GLU A 97 -28.26 -7.53 5.13
CA GLU A 97 -29.31 -7.11 6.06
C GLU A 97 -30.51 -6.53 5.32
N ARG A 98 -30.29 -5.64 4.34
CA ARG A 98 -31.39 -5.08 3.52
C ARG A 98 -32.13 -6.15 2.73
N ARG A 99 -31.40 -7.12 2.16
CA ARG A 99 -32.02 -8.24 1.43
C ARG A 99 -32.85 -9.12 2.36
N LEU A 100 -32.31 -9.46 3.53
CA LEU A 100 -33.02 -10.27 4.52
C LEU A 100 -34.26 -9.54 5.06
N ALA A 101 -34.15 -8.25 5.34
CA ALA A 101 -35.28 -7.43 5.77
C ALA A 101 -36.36 -7.33 4.69
N SER A 102 -35.98 -7.14 3.42
CA SER A 102 -36.93 -7.12 2.30
C SER A 102 -37.65 -8.46 2.14
N ILE A 103 -36.93 -9.58 2.24
CA ILE A 103 -37.53 -10.92 2.18
C ILE A 103 -38.49 -11.12 3.35
N ALA A 104 -38.07 -10.76 4.58
CA ALA A 104 -38.90 -10.87 5.77
C ALA A 104 -40.18 -10.03 5.66
N THR A 105 -40.08 -8.82 5.12
CA THR A 105 -41.23 -7.91 4.93
C THR A 105 -42.21 -8.47 3.90
N GLU A 106 -41.72 -8.95 2.75
CA GLU A 106 -42.57 -9.57 1.72
C GLU A 106 -43.32 -10.80 2.25
N ILE A 107 -42.67 -11.59 3.11
CA ILE A 107 -43.30 -12.75 3.75
C ILE A 107 -44.34 -12.31 4.78
N ALA A 108 -44.01 -11.31 5.60
CA ALA A 108 -44.93 -10.76 6.59
C ALA A 108 -46.20 -10.20 5.92
N GLU A 109 -46.07 -9.42 4.86
CA GLU A 109 -47.20 -8.87 4.08
C GLU A 109 -48.08 -9.98 3.48
N LYS A 110 -47.47 -11.04 2.95
CA LYS A 110 -48.23 -12.20 2.41
C LYS A 110 -48.89 -13.03 3.51
N ALA A 111 -48.30 -13.08 4.71
CA ALA A 111 -48.83 -13.83 5.83
C ALA A 111 -49.93 -13.08 6.58
N GLU A 112 -49.92 -11.74 6.60
CA GLU A 112 -50.93 -10.91 7.25
C GLU A 112 -52.35 -11.17 6.72
N GLY A 113 -52.48 -11.48 5.43
CA GLY A 113 -53.77 -11.86 4.83
C GLY A 113 -54.25 -13.29 5.15
N VAL A 114 -53.42 -14.10 5.82
CA VAL A 114 -53.68 -15.54 6.06
C VAL A 114 -53.73 -15.87 7.55
N LEU A 115 -52.96 -15.17 8.38
CA LEU A 115 -52.87 -15.43 9.82
C LEU A 115 -54.00 -14.77 10.59
N LEU A 116 -54.54 -15.48 11.59
CA LEU A 116 -55.49 -14.90 12.53
C LEU A 116 -54.75 -14.04 13.59
N PRO A 117 -55.45 -13.07 14.22
CA PRO A 117 -54.86 -12.27 15.28
C PRO A 117 -54.30 -13.14 16.42
N GLY A 118 -53.00 -13.04 16.67
CA GLY A 118 -52.30 -13.79 17.72
C GLY A 118 -51.58 -15.07 17.26
N GLU A 119 -51.68 -15.45 15.99
CA GLU A 119 -50.91 -16.57 15.43
C GLU A 119 -49.49 -16.14 15.02
N THR A 120 -48.48 -16.95 15.37
CA THR A 120 -47.08 -16.71 15.00
C THR A 120 -46.66 -17.66 13.87
N LEU A 121 -46.13 -17.09 12.79
CA LEU A 121 -45.55 -17.87 11.68
C LEU A 121 -44.03 -18.02 11.88
N ILE A 122 -43.56 -19.26 11.96
CA ILE A 122 -42.13 -19.60 11.92
C ILE A 122 -41.86 -20.26 10.57
N ALA A 123 -41.18 -19.55 9.66
CA ALA A 123 -40.85 -20.05 8.33
C ALA A 123 -39.33 -20.21 8.17
N THR A 124 -38.89 -21.42 7.83
CA THR A 124 -37.50 -21.70 7.42
C THR A 124 -37.45 -21.74 5.91
N LEU A 125 -36.84 -20.72 5.30
CA LEU A 125 -36.79 -20.58 3.85
C LEU A 125 -35.37 -20.75 3.34
N PRO A 126 -35.15 -21.54 2.28
CA PRO A 126 -33.84 -21.65 1.67
C PRO A 126 -33.45 -20.29 1.08
N ALA A 127 -32.40 -19.69 1.64
CA ALA A 127 -31.89 -18.42 1.12
C ALA A 127 -31.51 -18.55 -0.37
N PRO A 128 -31.81 -17.56 -1.21
CA PRO A 128 -31.37 -17.52 -2.61
C PRO A 128 -29.85 -17.72 -2.72
N THR A 129 -29.38 -18.38 -3.78
CA THR A 129 -27.94 -18.68 -3.97
C THR A 129 -27.08 -17.41 -3.92
N SER A 130 -27.56 -16.30 -4.48
CA SER A 130 -26.88 -15.00 -4.40
C SER A 130 -26.74 -14.50 -2.96
N THR A 131 -27.79 -14.62 -2.14
CA THR A 131 -27.77 -14.26 -0.71
C THR A 131 -26.79 -15.15 0.07
N LYS A 132 -26.73 -16.46 -0.25
CA LYS A 132 -25.76 -17.38 0.36
C LYS A 132 -24.32 -16.99 0.05
N VAL A 133 -24.00 -16.64 -1.20
CA VAL A 133 -22.65 -16.18 -1.59
C VAL A 133 -22.28 -14.88 -0.88
N ILE A 134 -23.20 -13.92 -0.76
CA ILE A 134 -22.97 -12.69 0.01
C ILE A 134 -22.68 -13.03 1.47
N ALA A 135 -23.53 -13.83 2.13
CA ALA A 135 -23.35 -14.23 3.52
C ALA A 135 -22.01 -14.96 3.76
N GLN A 136 -21.62 -15.86 2.86
CA GLN A 136 -20.33 -16.53 2.92
C GLN A 136 -19.17 -15.54 2.79
N THR A 137 -19.27 -14.59 1.87
CA THR A 137 -18.24 -13.56 1.65
C THR A 137 -18.13 -12.61 2.85
N VAL A 138 -19.26 -12.26 3.47
CA VAL A 138 -19.30 -11.46 4.71
C VAL A 138 -18.54 -12.16 5.83
N GLY A 139 -18.82 -13.46 6.03
CA GLY A 139 -18.17 -14.26 7.07
C GLY A 139 -16.68 -14.48 6.80
N SER A 140 -16.32 -14.86 5.58
CA SER A 140 -14.93 -15.13 5.20
C SER A 140 -14.06 -13.87 5.24
N SER A 141 -14.59 -12.73 4.79
CA SER A 141 -13.88 -11.45 4.83
C SER A 141 -13.56 -11.02 6.25
N LYS A 142 -14.52 -11.15 7.18
CA LYS A 142 -14.32 -10.85 8.60
C LYS A 142 -13.30 -11.78 9.24
N ALA A 143 -13.42 -13.10 9.01
CA ALA A 143 -12.50 -14.07 9.56
C ALA A 143 -11.06 -13.81 9.09
N LEU A 144 -10.86 -13.60 7.79
CA LEU A 144 -9.54 -13.32 7.22
C LEU A 144 -8.98 -11.98 7.72
N ALA A 145 -9.79 -10.93 7.79
CA ALA A 145 -9.37 -9.64 8.35
C ALA A 145 -8.91 -9.78 9.81
N SER A 146 -9.61 -10.59 10.61
CA SER A 146 -9.27 -10.86 12.01
C SER A 146 -7.94 -11.61 12.14
N VAL A 147 -7.70 -12.64 11.32
CA VAL A 147 -6.43 -13.39 11.32
C VAL A 147 -5.27 -12.49 10.92
N ILE A 148 -5.45 -11.65 9.90
CA ILE A 148 -4.43 -10.70 9.48
C ILE A 148 -4.15 -9.68 10.60
N SER A 149 -5.19 -9.15 11.24
CA SER A 149 -5.03 -8.20 12.35
C SER A 149 -4.25 -8.82 13.51
N ASP A 150 -4.60 -10.05 13.89
CA ASP A 150 -3.92 -10.79 14.96
C ASP A 150 -2.44 -11.00 14.65
N PHE A 151 -2.12 -11.48 13.44
CA PHE A 151 -0.74 -11.66 12.99
C PHE A 151 0.05 -10.35 13.02
N ARG A 152 -0.55 -9.25 12.56
CA ARG A 152 0.12 -7.95 12.52
C ARG A 152 0.41 -7.41 13.92
N ILE A 153 -0.54 -7.53 14.85
CA ILE A 153 -0.32 -7.12 16.26
C ILE A 153 0.78 -8.00 16.88
N PHE A 154 0.73 -9.31 16.66
CA PHE A 154 1.76 -10.24 17.14
C PHE A 154 3.16 -9.83 16.68
N VAL A 155 3.38 -9.69 15.36
CA VAL A 155 4.70 -9.33 14.83
C VAL A 155 5.13 -7.92 15.27
N ARG A 156 4.20 -7.02 15.57
CA ARG A 156 4.51 -5.68 16.09
C ARG A 156 5.06 -5.69 17.51
N LEU A 157 4.95 -6.78 18.28
CA LEU A 157 5.57 -6.88 19.62
C LEU A 157 7.08 -6.52 19.61
N TRP A 158 7.77 -6.87 18.52
CA TRP A 158 9.19 -6.57 18.30
C TRP A 158 9.48 -5.10 17.93
N GLY A 159 8.44 -4.28 17.74
CA GLY A 159 8.53 -2.86 17.40
C GLY A 159 9.31 -2.03 18.42
N VAL A 160 9.36 -2.46 19.68
CA VAL A 160 10.15 -1.82 20.75
C VAL A 160 11.63 -1.71 20.36
N LEU A 161 12.19 -2.72 19.68
CA LEU A 161 13.59 -2.68 19.23
C LEU A 161 13.82 -1.60 18.16
N GLY A 162 12.86 -1.43 17.24
CA GLY A 162 12.89 -0.36 16.25
C GLY A 162 12.76 1.03 16.89
N LEU A 163 11.95 1.16 17.94
CA LEU A 163 11.84 2.40 18.71
C LEU A 163 13.13 2.72 19.48
N TYR A 164 13.78 1.71 20.06
CA TYR A 164 15.07 1.88 20.72
C TYR A 164 16.14 2.36 19.74
N THR A 165 16.25 1.74 18.55
CA THR A 165 17.23 2.18 17.55
C THR A 165 16.93 3.58 17.04
N TRP A 166 15.66 3.94 16.84
CA TRP A 166 15.25 5.29 16.46
C TRP A 166 15.59 6.33 17.55
N ALA A 167 15.34 6.01 18.82
CA ALA A 167 15.70 6.86 19.95
C ALA A 167 17.23 7.01 20.08
N ARG A 168 17.98 5.91 19.94
CA ARG A 168 19.45 5.90 19.98
C ARG A 168 20.04 6.73 18.85
N ASP A 169 19.57 6.57 17.61
CA ASP A 169 20.03 7.37 16.46
C ASP A 169 19.72 8.86 16.65
N THR A 170 18.53 9.18 17.17
CA THR A 170 18.16 10.56 17.52
C THR A 170 19.08 11.12 18.61
N TYR A 171 19.46 10.33 19.60
CA TYR A 171 20.36 10.75 20.66
C TYR A 171 21.81 10.95 20.17
N GLN A 172 22.30 10.04 19.33
CA GLN A 172 23.68 10.05 18.82
C GLN A 172 23.94 11.13 17.79
N ASN A 173 22.89 11.66 17.16
CA ASN A 173 22.98 12.79 16.24
C ASN A 173 22.40 14.05 16.90
N PRO A 174 23.13 14.71 17.82
CA PRO A 174 22.68 15.93 18.46
C PRO A 174 22.53 17.06 17.43
N LEU A 175 21.74 18.08 17.77
CA LEU A 175 21.62 19.27 16.93
C LEU A 175 22.94 20.06 16.97
N PRO A 176 23.40 20.60 15.83
CA PRO A 176 24.45 21.60 15.81
C PRO A 176 24.12 22.81 16.71
N GLU A 177 25.13 23.47 17.27
CA GLU A 177 24.91 24.63 18.15
C GLU A 177 24.23 25.79 17.41
N ASP A 178 24.51 25.91 16.11
CA ASP A 178 23.94 26.88 15.16
C ASP A 178 22.60 26.43 14.54
N ALA A 179 21.99 25.35 15.05
CA ALA A 179 20.77 24.80 14.49
C ALA A 179 19.62 25.83 14.41
N SER A 180 18.96 25.81 13.25
CA SER A 180 17.84 26.71 12.96
C SER A 180 16.65 26.44 13.88
N ARG A 181 15.78 27.46 14.07
CA ARG A 181 14.51 27.30 14.81
C ARG A 181 13.68 26.14 14.26
N LYS A 182 13.69 25.93 12.94
CA LYS A 182 13.04 24.80 12.27
C LYS A 182 13.54 23.47 12.81
N GLU A 183 14.85 23.28 12.87
CA GLU A 183 15.49 22.03 13.28
C GLU A 183 15.24 21.75 14.77
N LYS A 184 15.27 22.80 15.60
CA LYS A 184 14.93 22.71 17.03
C LYS A 184 13.49 22.24 17.23
N ILE A 185 12.54 22.83 16.49
CA ILE A 185 11.12 22.39 16.53
C ILE A 185 10.98 20.95 16.06
N LEU A 186 11.57 20.61 14.91
CA LEU A 186 11.52 19.24 14.38
C LEU A 186 12.12 18.23 15.36
N ARG A 187 13.19 18.60 16.08
CA ARG A 187 13.80 17.75 17.09
C ARG A 187 12.86 17.48 18.27
N VAL A 188 12.18 18.50 18.77
CA VAL A 188 11.19 18.35 19.84
C VAL A 188 10.04 17.46 19.38
N LEU A 189 9.56 17.65 18.15
CA LEU A 189 8.52 16.79 17.56
C LEU A 189 9.00 15.34 17.44
N THR A 190 10.23 15.09 17.01
CA THR A 190 10.80 13.74 16.94
C THR A 190 10.82 13.06 18.31
N TRP A 191 11.30 13.73 19.36
CA TRP A 191 11.30 13.16 20.72
C TRP A 191 9.90 12.92 21.28
N THR A 192 8.96 13.81 20.96
CA THR A 192 7.55 13.66 21.33
C THR A 192 6.95 12.44 20.61
N ALA A 193 7.24 12.27 19.32
CA ALA A 193 6.80 11.13 18.52
C ALA A 193 7.37 9.81 19.06
N ILE A 194 8.67 9.75 19.38
CA ILE A 194 9.31 8.58 20.00
C ILE A 194 8.61 8.22 21.31
N THR A 195 8.42 9.19 22.20
CA THR A 195 7.79 8.98 23.51
C THR A 195 6.37 8.46 23.36
N SER A 196 5.62 9.03 22.42
CA SER A 196 4.26 8.60 22.10
C SER A 196 4.23 7.15 21.58
N CYS A 197 5.11 6.80 20.66
CA CYS A 197 5.21 5.44 20.12
C CYS A 197 5.64 4.42 21.19
N VAL A 198 6.53 4.78 22.11
CA VAL A 198 6.94 3.90 23.22
C VAL A 198 5.75 3.63 24.15
N GLY A 199 5.00 4.67 24.52
CA GLY A 199 3.77 4.52 25.32
C GLY A 199 2.75 3.62 24.64
N PHE A 200 2.49 3.86 23.35
CA PHE A 200 1.64 3.00 22.52
C PHE A 200 2.11 1.55 22.54
N GLN A 201 3.38 1.29 22.24
CA GLN A 201 3.92 -0.05 22.06
C GLN A 201 3.91 -0.87 23.36
N ILE A 202 4.24 -0.26 24.50
CA ILE A 202 4.23 -0.95 25.80
C ILE A 202 2.80 -1.36 26.18
N LEU A 203 1.86 -0.43 26.06
CA LEU A 203 0.46 -0.67 26.43
C LEU A 203 -0.19 -1.68 25.49
N GLU A 204 0.06 -1.56 24.19
CA GLU A 204 -0.48 -2.50 23.21
C GLU A 204 0.09 -3.91 23.39
N ASN A 205 1.39 -4.04 23.62
CA ASN A 205 2.02 -5.34 23.87
C ASN A 205 1.41 -6.03 25.10
N GLY A 206 1.20 -5.28 26.18
CA GLY A 206 0.58 -5.82 27.39
C GLY A 206 -0.88 -6.21 27.18
N ALA A 207 -1.67 -5.34 26.54
CA ALA A 207 -3.08 -5.62 26.24
C ALA A 207 -3.24 -6.84 25.33
N TYR A 208 -2.38 -6.96 24.31
CA TYR A 208 -2.37 -8.12 23.43
C TYR A 208 -2.00 -9.41 24.16
N LEU A 209 -0.94 -9.42 24.97
CA LEU A 209 -0.54 -10.59 25.76
C LEU A 209 -1.62 -10.98 26.79
N SER A 210 -2.30 -10.00 27.39
CA SER A 210 -3.49 -10.22 28.23
C SER A 210 -4.59 -10.94 27.45
N SER A 211 -4.93 -10.43 26.26
CA SER A 211 -6.00 -10.99 25.41
C SER A 211 -5.75 -12.45 25.00
N LYS A 212 -4.48 -12.87 25.00
CA LYS A 212 -4.05 -14.25 24.69
C LYS A 212 -3.86 -15.12 25.94
N GLY A 213 -4.10 -14.57 27.13
CA GLY A 213 -3.93 -15.28 28.39
C GLY A 213 -2.47 -15.54 28.78
N ALA A 214 -1.51 -14.83 28.18
CA ALA A 214 -0.10 -14.97 28.53
C ALA A 214 0.25 -14.30 29.87
N LEU A 215 -0.57 -13.34 30.33
CA LEU A 215 -0.40 -12.66 31.61
C LEU A 215 -1.30 -13.33 32.67
N THR A 216 -0.70 -14.11 33.58
CA THR A 216 -1.44 -14.98 34.51
C THR A 216 -1.52 -14.47 35.95
N THR A 217 -0.95 -13.29 36.24
CA THR A 217 -1.01 -12.72 37.60
C THR A 217 -2.44 -12.32 37.98
N ALA A 218 -2.75 -12.26 39.28
CA ALA A 218 -4.07 -11.82 39.78
C ALA A 218 -4.53 -10.45 39.26
N SER A 219 -3.60 -9.56 38.87
CA SER A 219 -3.92 -8.25 38.29
C SER A 219 -4.30 -8.26 36.81
N TRP A 220 -4.19 -9.42 36.16
CA TRP A 220 -4.44 -9.67 34.74
C TRP A 220 -5.46 -10.80 34.52
N THR A 221 -6.02 -11.38 35.58
CA THR A 221 -7.03 -12.44 35.50
C THR A 221 -8.39 -11.97 36.03
N GLY A 222 -9.46 -12.66 35.60
CA GLY A 222 -10.85 -12.31 35.97
C GLY A 222 -11.30 -10.96 35.42
N ASP A 223 -12.34 -10.39 36.05
CA ASP A 223 -12.96 -9.13 35.61
C ASP A 223 -12.00 -7.93 35.74
N VAL A 224 -11.12 -7.95 36.76
CA VAL A 224 -10.11 -6.91 36.98
C VAL A 224 -9.08 -6.91 35.84
N GLY A 225 -8.63 -8.10 35.42
CA GLY A 225 -7.73 -8.24 34.28
C GLY A 225 -8.34 -7.72 32.98
N LYS A 226 -9.60 -8.06 32.72
CA LYS A 226 -10.33 -7.61 31.53
C LYS A 226 -10.50 -6.09 31.50
N ALA A 227 -10.89 -5.47 32.62
CA ALA A 227 -11.01 -4.01 32.70
C ALA A 227 -9.65 -3.31 32.47
N ARG A 228 -8.55 -3.90 32.95
CA ARG A 228 -7.20 -3.40 32.71
C ARG A 228 -6.78 -3.54 31.25
N GLU A 229 -7.07 -4.68 30.63
CA GLU A 229 -6.84 -4.91 29.21
C GLU A 229 -7.53 -3.86 28.35
N ASP A 230 -8.83 -3.64 28.58
CA ASP A 230 -9.63 -2.63 27.86
C ASP A 230 -9.05 -1.22 28.05
N ALA A 231 -8.64 -0.88 29.27
CA ALA A 231 -7.98 0.40 29.56
C ALA A 231 -6.64 0.54 28.82
N TRP A 232 -5.85 -0.53 28.71
CA TRP A 232 -4.57 -0.50 27.99
C TRP A 232 -4.76 -0.38 26.48
N TRP A 233 -5.76 -1.03 25.90
CA TRP A 233 -6.18 -0.82 24.50
C TRP A 233 -6.61 0.62 24.22
N LEU A 234 -7.37 1.22 25.15
CA LEU A 234 -7.83 2.60 25.03
C LEU A 234 -6.68 3.60 25.11
N TRP A 235 -5.80 3.46 26.11
CA TRP A 235 -4.66 4.35 26.29
C TRP A 235 -3.61 4.19 25.21
N SER A 236 -3.34 2.97 24.73
CA SER A 236 -2.45 2.78 23.59
C SER A 236 -2.97 3.56 22.38
N SER A 237 -4.26 3.45 22.07
CA SER A 237 -4.90 4.19 20.98
C SER A 237 -4.78 5.72 21.12
N ARG A 238 -4.81 6.25 22.34
CA ARG A 238 -4.58 7.68 22.62
C ARG A 238 -3.14 8.11 22.35
N PHE A 239 -2.17 7.29 22.72
CA PHE A 239 -0.77 7.52 22.35
C PHE A 239 -0.54 7.44 20.84
N TRP A 240 -1.28 6.58 20.14
CA TRP A 240 -1.25 6.57 18.69
C TRP A 240 -1.87 7.84 18.09
N ALA A 241 -3.00 8.32 18.63
CA ALA A 241 -3.60 9.58 18.21
C ALA A 241 -2.65 10.78 18.43
N ALA A 242 -1.96 10.82 19.57
CA ALA A 242 -0.95 11.83 19.85
C ALA A 242 0.22 11.78 18.84
N TYR A 243 0.70 10.59 18.48
CA TYR A 243 1.72 10.43 17.44
C TYR A 243 1.25 10.97 16.08
N VAL A 244 0.03 10.63 15.65
CA VAL A 244 -0.54 11.14 14.39
C VAL A 244 -0.65 12.66 14.41
N GLY A 245 -1.08 13.25 15.53
CA GLY A 245 -1.09 14.70 15.72
C GLY A 245 0.30 15.33 15.57
N VAL A 246 1.32 14.72 16.19
CA VAL A 246 2.72 15.16 16.08
C VAL A 246 3.23 15.07 14.64
N GLU A 247 2.91 14.01 13.90
CA GLU A 247 3.31 13.87 12.49
C GLU A 247 2.61 14.90 11.59
N LEU A 248 1.33 15.20 11.82
CA LEU A 248 0.64 16.28 11.11
C LEU A 248 1.27 17.65 11.41
N LEU A 249 1.64 17.92 12.66
CA LEU A 249 2.37 19.13 13.04
C LEU A 249 3.75 19.18 12.37
N ARG A 250 4.48 18.07 12.35
CA ARG A 250 5.78 17.94 11.67
C ARG A 250 5.68 18.26 10.18
N LEU A 251 4.68 17.71 9.50
CA LEU A 251 4.41 17.99 8.08
C LEU A 251 4.02 19.46 7.84
N GLY A 252 3.24 20.05 8.76
CA GLY A 252 2.89 21.47 8.75
C GLY A 252 4.10 22.39 8.92
N VAL A 253 4.98 22.08 9.89
CA VAL A 253 6.24 22.80 10.11
C VAL A 253 7.15 22.69 8.88
N GLN A 254 7.31 21.48 8.32
CA GLN A 254 8.07 21.31 7.08
C GLN A 254 7.51 22.20 5.97
N ARG A 255 6.18 22.19 5.74
CA ARG A 255 5.53 22.98 4.70
C ARG A 255 5.63 24.49 4.92
N TYR A 256 5.58 24.94 6.18
CA TYR A 256 5.70 26.36 6.56
C TYR A 256 7.11 26.90 6.29
N TYR A 257 8.14 26.13 6.66
CA TYR A 257 9.53 26.52 6.42
C TYR A 257 10.05 26.14 5.02
N SER A 258 9.32 25.33 4.26
CA SER A 258 9.55 25.10 2.83
C SER A 258 8.99 26.27 2.01
N SER A 259 9.54 27.47 2.22
CA SER A 259 9.32 28.62 1.35
C SER A 259 10.17 28.48 0.06
N PRO A 260 9.79 29.07 -1.09
CA PRO A 260 10.41 28.83 -2.40
C PRO A 260 11.86 29.31 -2.56
N SER A 261 12.52 29.74 -1.47
CA SER A 261 13.79 30.47 -1.50
C SER A 261 15.00 29.54 -1.44
N SER A 262 15.00 28.49 -2.27
CA SER A 262 16.24 27.82 -2.68
C SER A 262 16.39 27.90 -4.20
N SER A 263 16.16 29.11 -4.72
CA SER A 263 16.88 29.64 -5.87
C SER A 263 18.27 30.09 -5.42
N VAL A 264 19.05 29.17 -4.85
CA VAL A 264 20.46 29.43 -4.53
C VAL A 264 21.25 29.15 -5.81
N SER A 265 21.72 30.27 -6.39
CA SER A 265 22.84 30.42 -7.31
C SER A 265 23.19 29.19 -8.15
N VAL A 266 22.77 29.24 -9.42
CA VAL A 266 23.43 28.52 -10.50
C VAL A 266 24.85 29.07 -10.57
N SER A 267 25.77 28.47 -9.81
CA SER A 267 27.19 28.62 -10.11
C SER A 267 27.39 27.90 -11.42
N GLN A 268 27.53 28.69 -12.49
CA GLN A 268 27.80 28.25 -13.85
C GLN A 268 29.20 27.63 -13.86
N GLY A 269 29.27 26.33 -13.57
CA GLY A 269 30.47 25.51 -13.72
C GLY A 269 30.45 24.89 -15.12
N ASP A 270 31.55 25.04 -15.84
CA ASP A 270 31.71 24.67 -17.25
C ASP A 270 31.84 23.13 -17.43
N GLY A 271 30.77 22.40 -17.12
CA GLY A 271 30.71 20.94 -17.12
C GLY A 271 29.37 20.41 -17.62
N GLU A 272 29.05 20.63 -18.91
CA GLU A 272 27.71 20.41 -19.49
C GLU A 272 27.07 19.02 -19.25
N LYS A 273 27.87 17.97 -18.99
CA LYS A 273 27.37 16.62 -18.71
C LYS A 273 27.11 16.38 -17.22
N GLU A 274 28.01 16.82 -16.35
CA GLU A 274 27.86 16.69 -14.90
C GLU A 274 26.73 17.59 -14.37
N ASP A 275 26.62 18.81 -14.91
CA ASP A 275 25.53 19.73 -14.58
C ASP A 275 24.16 19.20 -15.00
N LYS A 276 24.06 18.50 -16.13
CA LYS A 276 22.83 17.83 -16.56
C LYS A 276 22.44 16.70 -15.61
N ILE A 277 23.39 15.85 -15.23
CA ILE A 277 23.16 14.75 -14.28
C ILE A 277 22.74 15.29 -12.92
N GLN A 278 23.46 16.28 -12.37
CA GLN A 278 23.10 16.91 -11.10
C GLN A 278 21.73 17.59 -11.15
N ARG A 279 21.38 18.25 -12.26
CA ARG A 279 20.05 18.85 -12.45
C ARG A 279 18.96 17.78 -12.45
N GLU A 280 19.17 16.66 -13.13
CA GLU A 280 18.24 15.53 -13.12
C GLU A 280 18.08 14.92 -11.73
N GLU A 281 19.18 14.74 -10.99
CA GLU A 281 19.15 14.24 -9.62
C GLU A 281 18.40 15.19 -8.67
N ARG A 282 18.64 16.51 -8.76
CA ARG A 282 17.89 17.50 -7.98
C ARG A 282 16.40 17.48 -8.32
N VAL A 283 16.03 17.32 -9.59
CA VAL A 283 14.62 17.20 -10.00
C VAL A 283 14.00 15.90 -9.47
N LYS A 284 14.73 14.78 -9.53
CA LYS A 284 14.30 13.49 -8.97
C LYS A 284 14.13 13.59 -7.45
N ALA A 285 15.07 14.21 -6.74
CA ALA A 285 15.03 14.42 -5.30
C ALA A 285 13.83 15.30 -4.89
N LYS A 286 13.59 16.43 -5.57
CA LYS A 286 12.42 17.29 -5.31
C LYS A 286 11.09 16.56 -5.57
N LYS A 287 11.02 15.75 -6.63
CA LYS A 287 9.83 14.92 -6.91
C LYS A 287 9.61 13.87 -5.82
N LEU A 288 10.69 13.25 -5.34
CA LEU A 288 10.63 12.26 -4.26
C LEU A 288 10.20 12.91 -2.95
N GLU A 289 10.79 14.04 -2.56
CA GLU A 289 10.42 14.80 -1.36
C GLU A 289 8.94 15.20 -1.39
N LYS A 290 8.46 15.74 -2.51
CA LYS A 290 7.05 16.08 -2.70
C LYS A 290 6.15 14.86 -2.60
N TRP A 291 6.56 13.74 -3.19
CA TRP A 291 5.82 12.47 -3.10
C TRP A 291 5.73 11.97 -1.66
N LEU A 292 6.85 11.94 -0.94
CA LEU A 292 6.90 11.50 0.46
C LEU A 292 6.02 12.38 1.36
N TRP A 293 6.10 13.70 1.19
CA TRP A 293 5.25 14.63 1.95
C TRP A 293 3.76 14.40 1.70
N TRP A 294 3.34 14.24 0.43
CA TRP A 294 1.94 13.97 0.09
C TRP A 294 1.48 12.60 0.58
N LYS A 295 2.35 11.59 0.49
CA LYS A 295 2.09 10.25 1.01
C LYS A 295 1.88 10.29 2.52
N ASP A 296 2.79 10.92 3.26
CA ASP A 296 2.71 11.05 4.72
C ASP A 296 1.51 11.88 5.15
N LEU A 297 1.16 12.93 4.41
CA LEU A 297 -0.05 13.70 4.68
C LEU A 297 -1.30 12.85 4.47
N ALA A 298 -1.40 12.15 3.34
CA ALA A 298 -2.57 11.32 3.02
C ALA A 298 -2.75 10.19 4.04
N SER A 299 -1.66 9.52 4.45
CA SER A 299 -1.72 8.45 5.44
C SER A 299 -2.11 8.97 6.83
N ASN A 300 -1.50 10.07 7.30
CA ASN A 300 -1.82 10.62 8.62
C ASN A 300 -3.24 11.23 8.69
N LEU A 301 -3.72 11.88 7.62
CA LEU A 301 -5.11 12.36 7.56
C LEU A 301 -6.11 11.21 7.58
N ALA A 302 -5.77 10.08 6.96
CA ALA A 302 -6.61 8.89 7.00
C ALA A 302 -6.54 8.19 8.37
N TYR A 303 -5.38 8.15 9.03
CA TYR A 303 -5.25 7.61 10.38
C TYR A 303 -5.91 8.47 11.45
N ALA A 304 -5.90 9.80 11.33
CA ALA A 304 -6.44 10.72 12.32
C ALA A 304 -7.84 10.33 12.84
N PRO A 305 -8.89 10.19 12.00
CA PRO A 305 -10.21 9.81 12.48
C PRO A 305 -10.26 8.37 13.04
N MET A 306 -9.38 7.46 12.59
CA MET A 306 -9.29 6.10 13.11
C MET A 306 -8.71 6.08 14.53
N THR A 307 -7.63 6.84 14.75
CA THR A 307 -7.02 6.94 16.08
C THR A 307 -7.97 7.55 17.10
N VAL A 308 -8.79 8.52 16.69
CA VAL A 308 -9.86 9.08 17.53
C VAL A 308 -10.93 8.04 17.80
N HIS A 309 -11.37 7.29 16.78
CA HIS A 309 -12.34 6.21 16.96
C HIS A 309 -11.90 5.20 18.03
N TRP A 310 -10.66 4.74 18.01
CA TRP A 310 -10.17 3.79 19.04
C TRP A 310 -9.76 4.44 20.37
N SER A 311 -9.69 5.78 20.43
CA SER A 311 -9.41 6.52 21.67
C SER A 311 -10.67 6.75 22.53
N MET A 312 -11.85 6.41 22.01
CA MET A 312 -13.15 6.54 22.67
C MET A 312 -13.75 5.17 22.96
N GLU A 313 -14.39 5.01 24.12
CA GLU A 313 -14.97 3.73 24.54
C GLU A 313 -16.09 3.24 23.61
N GLN A 314 -16.84 4.16 22.99
CA GLN A 314 -17.96 3.83 22.11
C GLN A 314 -17.61 3.85 20.61
N GLY A 315 -16.40 4.28 20.25
CA GLY A 315 -16.02 4.50 18.86
C GLY A 315 -16.70 5.73 18.21
N LEU A 316 -15.99 6.38 17.28
CA LEU A 316 -16.53 7.52 16.51
C LEU A 316 -17.01 7.11 15.11
N LEU A 317 -16.19 6.30 14.42
CA LEU A 317 -16.47 5.83 13.07
C LEU A 317 -17.32 4.55 13.07
N SER A 318 -18.16 4.41 12.05
CA SER A 318 -18.74 3.11 11.68
C SER A 318 -17.70 2.20 10.99
N ASP A 319 -17.93 0.89 10.97
CA ASP A 319 -17.05 -0.11 10.34
C ASP A 319 -16.65 0.22 8.90
N TRP A 320 -17.58 0.77 8.10
CA TRP A 320 -17.28 1.19 6.73
C TRP A 320 -16.25 2.33 6.71
N GLY A 321 -16.36 3.28 7.63
CA GLY A 321 -15.47 4.43 7.76
C GLY A 321 -14.07 3.99 8.21
N VAL A 322 -13.98 3.06 9.15
CA VAL A 322 -12.70 2.44 9.56
C VAL A 322 -12.04 1.73 8.37
N GLY A 323 -12.80 0.93 7.61
CA GLY A 323 -12.31 0.28 6.40
C GLY A 323 -11.83 1.28 5.33
N ALA A 324 -12.61 2.33 5.05
CA ALA A 324 -12.27 3.32 4.04
C ALA A 324 -11.00 4.12 4.41
N CYS A 325 -10.93 4.65 5.63
CA CYS A 325 -9.74 5.34 6.13
C CYS A 325 -8.52 4.41 6.11
N GLY A 326 -8.68 3.16 6.56
CA GLY A 326 -7.61 2.19 6.59
C GLY A 326 -7.07 1.81 5.20
N ILE A 327 -7.93 1.73 4.18
CA ILE A 327 -7.51 1.52 2.79
C ILE A 327 -6.73 2.71 2.26
N VAL A 328 -7.14 3.95 2.56
CA VAL A 328 -6.41 5.14 2.12
C VAL A 328 -5.01 5.17 2.76
N ALA A 329 -4.94 4.93 4.08
CA ALA A 329 -3.68 4.93 4.79
C ALA A 329 -2.75 3.78 4.36
N GLY A 330 -3.27 2.55 4.32
CA GLY A 330 -2.54 1.37 3.86
C GLY A 330 -2.14 1.48 2.39
N GLY A 331 -3.05 1.95 1.53
CA GLY A 331 -2.85 2.12 0.10
C GLY A 331 -1.79 3.18 -0.23
N ALA A 332 -1.75 4.30 0.49
CA ALA A 332 -0.68 5.30 0.33
C ALA A 332 0.71 4.69 0.64
N ASN A 333 0.80 3.94 1.74
CA ASN A 333 2.03 3.25 2.12
C ASN A 333 2.38 2.12 1.12
N LEU A 334 1.39 1.37 0.63
CA LEU A 334 1.58 0.28 -0.32
C LEU A 334 2.04 0.81 -1.68
N ALA A 335 1.48 1.93 -2.14
CA ALA A 335 1.90 2.58 -3.36
C ALA A 335 3.37 3.00 -3.30
N ASP A 336 3.84 3.49 -2.14
CA ASP A 336 5.24 3.83 -1.94
C ASP A 336 6.15 2.59 -1.88
N ALA A 337 5.77 1.58 -1.11
CA ALA A 337 6.51 0.32 -1.03
C ALA A 337 6.60 -0.35 -2.42
N TRP A 338 5.51 -0.34 -3.18
CA TRP A 338 5.45 -0.86 -4.54
C TRP A 338 6.34 -0.07 -5.51
N ARG A 339 6.46 1.25 -5.37
CA ARG A 339 7.39 2.05 -6.18
C ARG A 339 8.84 1.64 -5.95
N ARG A 340 9.21 1.28 -4.72
CA ARG A 340 10.57 0.82 -4.37
C ARG A 340 10.91 -0.58 -4.93
N THR A 341 9.89 -1.34 -5.36
CA THR A 341 10.12 -2.64 -6.02
C THR A 341 10.43 -2.52 -7.51
N ALA A 342 10.21 -1.34 -8.10
CA ALA A 342 10.41 -1.09 -9.53
C ALA A 342 11.88 -1.17 -9.96
#